data_AF-A0A520PSZ8-F1
#
_entry.id   AF-A0A520PSZ8-F1
#
_cell.length_a   1.000
_cell.length_b   1.000
_cell.length_c   1.000
_cell.angle_alpha   90.00
_cell.angle_beta   90.00
_cell.angle_gamma   90.00
#
_symmetry.space_group_name_H-M   'P 1'
#
loop_
_entity.id
_entity.type
_entity.pdbx_description
1 polymer ?
#
loop_
_entity_poly.entity_id
_entity_poly.type
_entity_poly.pdbx_seq_one_letter_code
_entity_poly.pdbx_strand_id
1 'polypeptide(L)'
;MSEPTTPEPGSARRWPVALVLGVLLVAGAMALRGYLQRAETRRAHLAAVERQNLGAPAELERLDAGTTARLESCEEPCATRGACTLRDGRCVATSVESCRESQLCGDDGMCSLVDERCEPASDADCAASEACAARGECSFDPTWKDCAVLGPEDCAASRRCREESLGCEFREVERDAHGRAQVNRDCHGATDATCATSRECASDGRCAALTTDGKVSCAATRSAHCRDSEACAVFGACTERNGRCFPGSEDDCRAS
;
A
#
# COMPACT_ATOMS: atom_id res chain seq x y z
N MET A 1 -57.90 21.31 60.85
CA MET A 1 -57.44 20.66 62.09
C MET A 1 -58.11 19.31 62.16
N SER A 2 -57.33 18.30 62.57
CA SER A 2 -57.66 16.87 62.69
C SER A 2 -57.40 16.02 61.44
N GLU A 3 -56.57 15.02 61.69
CA GLU A 3 -55.77 14.15 60.83
C GLU A 3 -56.55 13.04 60.10
N PRO A 4 -55.91 12.39 59.11
CA PRO A 4 -56.48 11.28 58.35
C PRO A 4 -56.29 9.93 59.05
N THR A 5 -57.24 9.01 58.88
CA THR A 5 -57.09 7.61 59.27
C THR A 5 -57.27 6.65 58.08
N THR A 6 -56.15 5.96 57.81
CA THR A 6 -55.97 4.55 57.33
C THR A 6 -56.43 4.18 55.89
N PRO A 7 -55.82 3.17 55.21
CA PRO A 7 -55.14 2.00 55.78
C PRO A 7 -53.80 1.52 55.17
N GLU A 8 -53.01 0.89 56.06
CA GLU A 8 -52.17 -0.32 55.91
C GLU A 8 -51.61 -0.67 54.51
N PRO A 9 -50.29 -0.55 54.28
CA PRO A 9 -49.64 -1.21 53.16
C PRO A 9 -49.52 -2.72 53.43
N GLY A 10 -50.16 -3.49 52.56
CA GLY A 10 -50.23 -4.94 52.60
C GLY A 10 -48.87 -5.65 52.65
N SER A 11 -48.93 -6.86 53.18
CA SER A 11 -47.87 -7.85 53.34
C SER A 11 -46.83 -7.87 52.21
N ALA A 12 -45.68 -7.23 52.43
CA ALA A 12 -44.48 -7.56 51.67
C ALA A 12 -44.05 -8.97 52.08
N ARG A 13 -44.23 -9.95 51.17
CA ARG A 13 -43.71 -11.32 51.33
C ARG A 13 -42.19 -11.24 51.51
N ARG A 14 -41.71 -11.21 52.75
CA ARG A 14 -40.29 -11.33 53.08
C ARG A 14 -39.89 -12.77 52.84
N TRP A 15 -39.24 -13.05 51.72
CA TRP A 15 -38.62 -14.35 51.48
C TRP A 15 -37.54 -14.55 52.54
N PRO A 16 -37.44 -15.74 53.17
CA PRO A 16 -36.38 -15.97 54.14
C PRO A 16 -35.04 -15.76 53.44
N VAL A 17 -34.11 -15.07 54.11
CA VAL A 17 -32.79 -14.73 53.55
C VAL A 17 -32.08 -15.94 52.95
N ALA A 18 -32.31 -17.14 53.51
CA ALA A 18 -31.82 -18.41 52.99
C ALA A 18 -32.32 -18.76 51.57
N LEU A 19 -33.57 -18.43 51.23
CA LEU A 19 -34.13 -18.65 49.88
C LEU A 19 -33.51 -17.68 48.87
N VAL A 20 -33.32 -16.42 49.25
CA VAL A 20 -32.68 -15.40 48.38
C VAL A 20 -31.22 -15.78 48.12
N LEU A 21 -30.48 -16.17 49.16
CA LEU A 21 -29.10 -16.66 49.04
C LEU A 21 -29.03 -17.93 48.18
N GLY A 22 -29.97 -18.86 48.36
CA GLY A 22 -30.05 -20.08 47.55
C GLY A 22 -30.24 -19.77 46.05
N VAL A 23 -31.15 -18.86 45.71
CA VAL A 23 -31.39 -18.44 44.32
C VAL A 23 -30.16 -17.76 43.73
N LEU A 24 -29.49 -16.87 44.48
CA LEU A 24 -28.28 -16.19 44.02
C LEU A 24 -27.10 -17.15 43.79
N LEU A 25 -26.92 -18.14 44.68
CA LEU A 25 -25.89 -19.17 44.53
C LEU A 25 -26.14 -20.03 43.28
N VAL A 26 -27.38 -20.45 43.05
CA VAL A 26 -27.75 -21.25 41.87
C VAL A 26 -27.58 -20.43 40.58
N ALA A 27 -28.02 -19.17 40.58
CA ALA A 27 -27.83 -18.26 39.44
C ALA A 27 -26.34 -18.00 39.15
N GLY A 28 -25.54 -17.79 40.19
CA GLY A 28 -24.08 -17.61 40.06
C GLY A 28 -23.39 -18.86 39.53
N ALA A 29 -23.76 -20.06 40.00
CA ALA A 29 -23.22 -21.32 39.50
C ALA A 29 -23.58 -21.57 38.03
N MET A 30 -24.81 -21.25 37.61
CA MET A 30 -25.24 -21.34 36.21
C MET A 30 -24.49 -20.34 35.31
N ALA A 31 -24.31 -19.10 35.76
CA ALA A 31 -23.55 -18.09 35.02
C ALA A 31 -22.07 -18.48 34.86
N LEU A 32 -21.44 -18.97 35.93
CA LEU A 32 -20.06 -19.46 35.90
C LEU A 32 -19.90 -20.64 34.93
N ARG A 33 -20.84 -21.60 34.96
CA ARG A 33 -20.84 -22.75 34.04
C ARG A 33 -20.96 -22.30 32.58
N GLY A 34 -21.83 -21.34 32.29
CA GLY A 34 -21.99 -20.76 30.96
C GLY A 34 -20.76 -19.95 30.49
N TYR A 35 -20.06 -19.29 31.41
CA TYR A 35 -18.80 -18.60 31.12
C TYR A 35 -17.67 -19.59 30.79
N LEU A 36 -17.52 -20.65 31.60
CA LEU A 36 -16.51 -21.69 31.37
C LEU A 36 -16.75 -22.43 30.05
N GLN A 37 -18.00 -22.78 29.73
CA GLN A 37 -18.35 -23.39 28.44
C GLN A 37 -18.01 -22.48 27.26
N ARG A 38 -18.26 -21.16 27.34
CA ARG A 38 -17.88 -20.21 26.28
C ARG A 38 -16.37 -20.01 26.16
N ALA A 39 -15.64 -20.09 27.27
CA ALA A 39 -14.17 -20.01 27.26
C ALA A 39 -13.56 -21.25 26.59
N GLU A 40 -14.11 -22.44 26.85
CA GLU A 40 -13.68 -23.69 26.20
C GLU A 40 -13.98 -23.69 24.70
N THR A 41 -15.18 -23.28 24.28
CA THR A 41 -15.51 -23.20 22.84
C THR A 41 -14.67 -22.17 22.11
N ARG A 42 -14.38 -21.01 22.73
CA ARG A 42 -13.48 -20.00 22.15
C ARG A 42 -12.05 -20.51 22.04
N ARG A 43 -11.55 -21.25 23.03
CA ARG A 43 -10.24 -21.92 22.96
C ARG A 43 -10.21 -22.96 21.83
N ALA A 44 -11.24 -23.78 21.70
CA ALA A 44 -11.34 -24.77 20.64
C ALA A 44 -11.39 -24.11 19.25
N HIS A 45 -12.14 -23.01 19.11
CA HIS A 45 -12.21 -22.24 17.87
C HIS A 45 -10.88 -21.56 17.53
N LEU A 46 -10.20 -20.97 18.51
CA LEU A 46 -8.87 -20.37 18.30
C LEU A 46 -7.84 -21.44 17.90
N ALA A 47 -7.83 -22.60 18.56
CA ALA A 47 -6.97 -23.72 18.18
C ALA A 47 -7.30 -24.28 16.78
N ALA A 48 -8.58 -24.27 16.38
CA ALA A 48 -9.00 -24.68 15.04
C ALA A 48 -8.58 -23.66 13.96
N VAL A 49 -8.74 -22.36 14.24
CA VAL A 49 -8.29 -21.27 13.36
C VAL A 49 -6.77 -21.25 13.25
N GLU A 50 -6.04 -21.48 14.35
CA GLU A 50 -4.59 -21.58 14.36
C GLU A 50 -4.10 -22.75 13.49
N ARG A 51 -4.75 -23.92 13.54
CA ARG A 51 -4.47 -25.04 12.61
C ARG A 51 -4.80 -24.72 11.15
N GLN A 52 -5.81 -23.91 10.87
CA GLN A 52 -6.15 -23.50 9.51
C GLN A 52 -5.18 -22.44 8.97
N ASN A 53 -4.73 -21.51 9.82
CA ASN A 53 -3.83 -20.42 9.45
C ASN A 53 -2.35 -20.86 9.38
N LEU A 54 -1.94 -21.87 10.16
CA LEU A 54 -0.56 -22.36 10.17
C LEU A 54 -0.21 -23.28 8.98
N GLY A 55 -1.17 -23.62 8.12
CA GLY A 55 -0.97 -24.65 7.10
C GLY A 55 -0.65 -26.02 7.73
N ALA A 56 -0.74 -27.09 6.96
CA ALA A 56 -0.25 -28.37 7.45
C ALA A 56 1.28 -28.25 7.72
N PRO A 57 1.81 -28.74 8.86
CA PRO A 57 3.26 -28.78 9.09
C PRO A 57 4.02 -29.62 8.04
N ALA A 58 3.32 -30.33 7.16
CA ALA A 58 3.87 -31.11 6.04
C ALA A 58 3.95 -30.32 4.71
N GLU A 59 3.49 -29.07 4.66
CA GLU A 59 3.57 -28.22 3.45
C GLU A 59 4.66 -27.14 3.57
N LEU A 60 5.02 -26.73 4.80
CA LEU A 60 6.17 -25.85 5.03
C LEU A 60 7.52 -26.54 4.76
N GLU A 61 7.65 -27.84 5.05
CA GLU A 61 8.88 -28.59 4.71
C GLU A 61 9.08 -28.77 3.19
N ARG A 62 8.04 -28.53 2.38
CA ARG A 62 8.11 -28.63 0.91
C ARG A 62 8.46 -27.32 0.23
N LEU A 63 8.32 -26.18 0.91
CA LEU A 63 8.74 -24.88 0.41
C LEU A 63 10.25 -24.65 0.62
N ASP A 64 10.86 -25.31 1.61
CA ASP A 64 12.32 -25.27 1.83
C ASP A 64 13.10 -26.35 1.05
N ALA A 65 12.42 -27.37 0.52
CA ALA A 65 13.02 -28.40 -0.32
C ALA A 65 13.26 -27.94 -1.78
N GLY A 66 12.88 -26.71 -2.13
CA GLY A 66 13.10 -26.11 -3.45
C GLY A 66 14.49 -25.48 -3.66
N THR A 67 15.31 -25.32 -2.60
CA THR A 67 16.61 -24.64 -2.73
C THR A 67 17.70 -25.15 -1.78
N THR A 68 17.85 -26.47 -1.67
CA THR A 68 19.14 -27.07 -1.26
C THR A 68 19.89 -27.64 -2.47
N ALA A 69 19.68 -27.05 -3.66
CA ALA A 69 20.68 -27.13 -4.70
C ALA A 69 21.91 -26.40 -4.17
N ARG A 70 22.95 -27.15 -3.77
CA ARG A 70 24.29 -26.60 -3.58
C ARG A 70 24.62 -25.85 -4.87
N LEU A 71 24.70 -24.52 -4.82
CA LEU A 71 24.98 -23.71 -6.01
C LEU A 71 26.30 -24.20 -6.61
N GLU A 72 26.22 -24.86 -7.77
CA GLU A 72 27.38 -25.43 -8.46
C GLU A 72 28.22 -24.32 -9.13
N SER A 73 27.61 -23.16 -9.40
CA SER A 73 28.27 -21.96 -9.90
C SER A 73 27.61 -20.69 -9.38
N CYS A 74 28.35 -19.58 -9.42
CA CYS A 74 27.87 -18.25 -9.06
C CYS A 74 27.67 -17.34 -10.28
N GLU A 75 27.55 -17.89 -11.49
CA GLU A 75 27.47 -17.11 -12.72
C GLU A 75 26.24 -16.18 -12.74
N GLU A 76 25.04 -16.73 -12.49
CA GLU A 76 23.80 -15.96 -12.42
C GLU A 76 23.77 -14.97 -11.23
N PRO A 77 24.04 -15.41 -9.98
CA PRO A 77 24.11 -14.48 -8.85
C PRO A 77 25.17 -13.38 -9.00
N CYS A 78 26.25 -13.64 -9.73
CA CYS A 78 27.28 -12.64 -10.05
C CYS A 78 26.71 -11.56 -10.98
N ALA A 79 26.13 -11.96 -12.12
CA ALA A 79 25.58 -11.00 -13.08
C ALA A 79 24.42 -10.19 -12.49
N THR A 80 23.53 -10.85 -11.75
CA THR A 80 22.32 -10.22 -11.24
C THR A 80 22.59 -9.40 -9.97
N ARG A 81 23.35 -9.95 -9.01
CA ARG A 81 23.50 -9.39 -7.65
C ARG A 81 24.93 -9.08 -7.21
N GLY A 82 25.91 -9.20 -8.11
CA GLY A 82 27.33 -9.01 -7.78
C GLY A 82 27.91 -10.11 -6.87
N ALA A 83 27.15 -11.19 -6.64
CA ALA A 83 27.53 -12.27 -5.74
C ALA A 83 28.36 -13.32 -6.47
N CYS A 84 29.63 -13.01 -6.75
CA CYS A 84 30.47 -13.81 -7.64
C CYS A 84 31.26 -14.94 -6.96
N THR A 85 31.30 -14.99 -5.63
CA THR A 85 32.17 -15.91 -4.89
C THR A 85 31.36 -17.00 -4.19
N LEU A 86 31.63 -18.28 -4.48
CA LEU A 86 31.04 -19.40 -3.75
C LEU A 86 31.73 -19.56 -2.39
N ARG A 87 30.99 -19.31 -1.31
CA ARG A 87 31.45 -19.46 0.07
C ARG A 87 30.40 -20.21 0.87
N ASP A 88 30.79 -21.28 1.55
CA ASP A 88 29.89 -22.08 2.40
C ASP A 88 28.57 -22.52 1.72
N GLY A 89 28.64 -22.80 0.42
CA GLY A 89 27.48 -23.23 -0.38
C GLY A 89 26.54 -22.11 -0.85
N ARG A 90 26.90 -20.83 -0.63
CA ARG A 90 26.17 -19.65 -1.11
C ARG A 90 27.09 -18.75 -1.94
N CYS A 91 26.49 -18.02 -2.87
CA CYS A 91 27.18 -16.99 -3.62
C CYS A 91 27.14 -15.68 -2.84
N VAL A 92 28.29 -15.04 -2.67
CA VAL A 92 28.46 -13.78 -1.92
C VAL A 92 29.22 -12.74 -2.71
N ALA A 93 28.93 -11.47 -2.43
CA ALA A 93 29.68 -10.35 -2.96
C ALA A 93 30.95 -10.16 -2.10
N THR A 94 32.10 -9.96 -2.73
CA THR A 94 33.39 -9.79 -2.04
C THR A 94 34.15 -8.54 -2.48
N SER A 95 33.59 -7.79 -3.43
CA SER A 95 34.17 -6.53 -3.90
C SER A 95 33.08 -5.54 -4.24
N VAL A 96 33.41 -4.24 -4.17
CA VAL A 96 32.50 -3.16 -4.58
C VAL A 96 32.32 -3.17 -6.09
N GLU A 97 33.36 -3.56 -6.83
CA GLU A 97 33.36 -3.66 -8.28
C GLU A 97 32.30 -4.67 -8.76
N SER A 98 32.21 -5.85 -8.12
CA SER A 98 31.16 -6.84 -8.44
C SER A 98 29.76 -6.28 -8.21
N CYS A 99 29.55 -5.45 -7.18
CA CYS A 99 28.26 -4.80 -6.96
C CYS A 99 27.95 -3.78 -8.05
N ARG A 100 28.93 -2.94 -8.42
CA ARG A 100 28.76 -1.92 -9.47
C ARG A 100 28.50 -2.49 -10.86
N GLU A 101 29.03 -3.67 -11.15
CA GLU A 101 28.82 -4.36 -12.42
C GLU A 101 27.51 -5.18 -12.45
N SER A 102 26.81 -5.30 -11.32
CA SER A 102 25.59 -6.09 -11.21
C SER A 102 24.37 -5.38 -11.80
N GLN A 103 23.40 -6.16 -12.29
CA GLN A 103 22.12 -5.63 -12.75
C GLN A 103 21.40 -4.86 -11.65
N LEU A 104 21.37 -5.36 -10.40
CA LEU A 104 20.73 -4.67 -9.28
C LEU A 104 21.36 -3.31 -8.94
N CYS A 105 22.63 -3.06 -9.25
CA CYS A 105 23.18 -1.70 -9.13
C CYS A 105 22.57 -0.76 -10.17
N GLY A 106 22.47 -1.21 -11.42
CA GLY A 106 21.86 -0.40 -12.49
C GLY A 106 20.36 -0.21 -12.32
N ASP A 107 19.65 -1.24 -11.88
CA ASP A 107 18.19 -1.22 -11.79
C ASP A 107 17.72 -0.53 -10.51
N ASP A 108 18.32 -0.89 -9.37
CA ASP A 108 17.80 -0.55 -8.02
C ASP A 108 18.83 0.19 -7.14
N GLY A 109 20.02 0.52 -7.64
CA GLY A 109 21.04 1.25 -6.88
C GLY A 109 21.78 0.41 -5.83
N MET A 110 21.77 -0.92 -5.94
CA MET A 110 22.51 -1.82 -5.05
C MET A 110 24.01 -1.87 -5.39
N CYS A 111 24.70 -0.73 -5.31
CA CYS A 111 26.05 -0.57 -5.84
C CYS A 111 27.17 -0.73 -4.79
N SER A 112 26.84 -0.81 -3.51
CA SER A 112 27.79 -0.84 -2.40
C SER A 112 27.90 -2.21 -1.75
N LEU A 113 29.11 -2.61 -1.33
CA LEU A 113 29.35 -3.87 -0.61
C LEU A 113 29.08 -3.69 0.89
N VAL A 114 28.05 -4.36 1.41
CA VAL A 114 27.65 -4.36 2.82
C VAL A 114 27.45 -5.80 3.28
N ASP A 115 28.22 -6.26 4.27
CA ASP A 115 28.11 -7.60 4.87
C ASP A 115 27.94 -8.74 3.84
N GLU A 116 28.85 -8.79 2.87
CA GLU A 116 28.89 -9.81 1.80
C GLU A 116 27.70 -9.76 0.81
N ARG A 117 26.95 -8.64 0.78
CA ARG A 117 25.85 -8.37 -0.14
C ARG A 117 26.06 -7.03 -0.84
N CYS A 118 25.39 -6.89 -1.98
CA CYS A 118 25.25 -5.61 -2.64
C CYS A 118 23.98 -4.93 -2.12
N GLU A 119 24.13 -3.73 -1.56
CA GLU A 119 23.08 -2.91 -0.97
C GLU A 119 23.32 -1.45 -1.39
N PRO A 120 22.28 -0.59 -1.40
CA PRO A 120 22.52 0.85 -1.46
C PRO A 120 23.14 1.31 -0.14
N ALA A 121 24.10 2.23 -0.20
CA ALA A 121 24.71 2.82 1.00
C ALA A 121 24.75 4.35 0.97
N SER A 122 24.24 4.96 -0.10
CA SER A 122 24.26 6.40 -0.30
C SER A 122 23.23 6.85 -1.34
N ASP A 123 22.88 8.13 -1.31
CA ASP A 123 22.06 8.77 -2.36
C ASP A 123 22.73 8.67 -3.74
N ALA A 124 24.07 8.61 -3.78
CA ALA A 124 24.80 8.45 -5.04
C ALA A 124 24.56 7.08 -5.69
N ASP A 125 24.40 6.03 -4.87
CA ASP A 125 24.06 4.69 -5.37
C ASP A 125 22.62 4.71 -5.93
N CYS A 126 21.68 5.32 -5.21
CA CYS A 126 20.28 5.43 -5.63
C CYS A 126 20.09 6.31 -6.87
N ALA A 127 20.74 7.47 -6.92
CA ALA A 127 20.60 8.44 -8.01
C ALA A 127 21.08 7.92 -9.37
N ALA A 128 21.98 6.93 -9.39
CA ALA A 128 22.48 6.31 -10.61
C ALA A 128 21.54 5.22 -11.18
N SER A 129 20.50 4.83 -10.44
CA SER A 129 19.62 3.71 -10.78
C SER A 129 18.52 4.06 -11.77
N GLU A 130 18.05 3.06 -12.52
CA GLU A 130 16.85 3.16 -13.35
C GLU A 130 15.60 3.37 -12.48
N ALA A 131 15.56 2.83 -11.26
CA ALA A 131 14.52 3.11 -10.27
C ALA A 131 14.37 4.60 -9.96
N CYS A 132 15.49 5.31 -9.72
CA CYS A 132 15.49 6.76 -9.59
C CYS A 132 14.97 7.46 -10.86
N ALA A 133 15.54 7.11 -12.02
CA ALA A 133 15.16 7.74 -13.29
C ALA A 133 13.68 7.51 -13.65
N ALA A 134 13.13 6.33 -13.36
CA ALA A 134 11.77 5.98 -13.71
C ALA A 134 10.76 6.43 -12.65
N ARG A 135 11.02 6.15 -11.36
CA ARG A 135 10.03 6.26 -10.28
C ARG A 135 10.36 7.31 -9.22
N GLY A 136 11.57 7.86 -9.24
CA GLY A 136 12.03 8.84 -8.24
C GLY A 136 12.61 8.20 -6.99
N GLU A 137 13.00 6.93 -6.99
CA GLU A 137 13.68 6.30 -5.84
C GLU A 137 15.15 6.74 -5.77
N CYS A 138 15.39 8.04 -5.57
CA CYS A 138 16.70 8.67 -5.73
C CYS A 138 17.48 8.85 -4.42
N SER A 139 16.85 8.63 -3.27
CA SER A 139 17.45 8.88 -1.95
C SER A 139 17.57 7.60 -1.13
N PHE A 140 18.67 7.46 -0.38
CA PHE A 140 18.91 6.30 0.48
C PHE A 140 18.15 6.42 1.80
N ASP A 141 17.27 5.45 2.10
CA ASP A 141 16.63 5.35 3.41
C ASP A 141 17.44 4.45 4.36
N PRO A 142 18.10 5.00 5.40
CA PRO A 142 18.89 4.21 6.34
C PRO A 142 18.05 3.32 7.27
N THR A 143 16.74 3.57 7.36
CA THR A 143 15.80 2.79 8.18
C THR A 143 15.49 1.46 7.51
N TRP A 144 15.22 1.49 6.20
CA TRP A 144 14.86 0.32 5.40
C TRP A 144 16.04 -0.26 4.62
N LYS A 145 17.16 0.48 4.55
CA LYS A 145 18.36 0.16 3.76
C LYS A 145 18.05 -0.03 2.28
N ASP A 146 17.27 0.89 1.74
CA ASP A 146 16.78 0.82 0.37
C ASP A 146 16.77 2.19 -0.29
N CYS A 147 16.67 2.22 -1.61
CA CYS A 147 16.43 3.44 -2.36
C CYS A 147 14.94 3.78 -2.32
N ALA A 148 14.63 5.04 -2.02
CA ALA A 148 13.27 5.49 -1.79
C ALA A 148 13.08 6.93 -2.28
N VAL A 149 11.81 7.28 -2.48
CA VAL A 149 11.39 8.68 -2.55
C VAL A 149 11.37 9.21 -1.11
N LEU A 150 12.22 10.16 -0.75
CA LEU A 150 12.26 10.80 0.57
C LEU A 150 11.82 12.26 0.53
N GLY A 151 11.80 12.88 -0.65
CA GLY A 151 11.40 14.27 -0.82
C GLY A 151 10.84 14.62 -2.20
N PRO A 152 10.35 15.87 -2.37
CA PRO A 152 9.84 16.35 -3.65
C PRO A 152 10.90 16.42 -4.76
N GLU A 153 12.17 16.62 -4.40
CA GLU A 153 13.31 16.62 -5.32
C GLU A 153 13.50 15.28 -6.05
N ASP A 154 13.28 14.17 -5.34
CA ASP A 154 13.36 12.82 -5.87
C ASP A 154 12.29 12.60 -6.96
N CYS A 155 11.09 13.09 -6.71
CA CYS A 155 10.00 13.07 -7.68
C CYS A 155 10.31 13.93 -8.91
N ALA A 156 10.81 15.16 -8.71
CA ALA A 156 11.09 16.09 -9.80
C ALA A 156 12.12 15.56 -10.82
N ALA A 157 13.03 14.68 -10.38
CA ALA A 157 14.03 14.06 -11.26
C ALA A 157 13.45 12.93 -12.14
N SER A 158 12.37 12.28 -11.71
CA SER A 158 11.83 11.08 -12.36
C SER A 158 11.14 11.36 -13.70
N ARG A 159 11.20 10.41 -14.64
CA ARG A 159 10.43 10.43 -15.90
C ARG A 159 8.93 10.36 -15.64
N ARG A 160 8.48 9.58 -14.64
CA ARG A 160 7.07 9.54 -14.23
C ARG A 160 6.52 10.93 -13.93
N CYS A 161 7.32 11.79 -13.32
CA CYS A 161 6.95 13.18 -13.09
C CYS A 161 7.17 14.08 -14.31
N ARG A 162 8.29 13.95 -15.03
CA ARG A 162 8.66 14.86 -16.14
C ARG A 162 7.92 14.60 -17.46
N GLU A 163 7.55 13.36 -17.72
CA GLU A 163 7.06 12.90 -19.04
C GLU A 163 5.61 12.41 -18.99
N GLU A 164 5.15 11.83 -17.87
CA GLU A 164 3.81 11.23 -17.78
C GLU A 164 2.74 12.19 -17.21
N SER A 165 3.08 13.46 -16.96
CA SER A 165 2.17 14.51 -16.46
C SER A 165 1.43 14.13 -15.15
N LEU A 166 2.01 13.22 -14.38
CA LEU A 166 1.44 12.68 -13.14
C LEU A 166 1.80 13.53 -11.91
N GLY A 167 2.20 14.80 -12.03
CA GLY A 167 2.45 15.67 -10.87
C GLY A 167 3.69 15.26 -10.04
N CYS A 168 4.27 16.23 -9.33
CA CYS A 168 5.51 16.08 -8.57
C CYS A 168 5.25 16.27 -7.07
N GLU A 169 4.18 15.68 -6.53
CA GLU A 169 3.86 15.82 -5.11
C GLU A 169 4.30 14.59 -4.32
N PHE A 170 5.09 14.83 -3.28
CA PHE A 170 5.46 13.84 -2.27
C PHE A 170 4.40 13.83 -1.17
N ARG A 171 3.81 12.67 -0.89
CA ARG A 171 2.85 12.52 0.22
C ARG A 171 3.30 11.40 1.14
N GLU A 172 3.47 11.72 2.42
CA GLU A 172 3.63 10.73 3.47
C GLU A 172 2.22 10.22 3.85
N VAL A 173 1.88 8.98 3.49
CA VAL A 173 0.58 8.39 3.86
C VAL A 173 0.60 7.95 5.32
N GLU A 174 -0.38 8.42 6.10
CA GLU A 174 -0.56 8.02 7.50
C GLU A 174 -1.05 6.56 7.63
N ARG A 175 -0.46 5.89 8.63
CA ARG A 175 -0.61 4.51 9.13
C ARG A 175 -1.93 3.78 8.82
N ASP A 176 -1.82 2.46 8.57
CA ASP A 176 -2.99 1.57 8.50
C ASP A 176 -3.68 1.42 9.88
N ALA A 177 -4.86 0.78 9.91
CA ALA A 177 -5.63 0.52 11.14
C ALA A 177 -4.89 -0.32 12.21
N HIS A 178 -3.72 -0.86 11.87
CA HIS A 178 -2.84 -1.62 12.77
C HIS A 178 -1.61 -0.80 13.20
N GLY A 179 -1.55 0.50 12.88
CA GLY A 179 -0.45 1.38 13.23
C GLY A 179 0.83 1.12 12.44
N ARG A 180 0.81 0.24 11.42
CA ARG A 180 1.96 -0.04 10.58
C ARG A 180 2.13 1.10 9.59
N ALA A 181 3.34 1.62 9.51
CA ALA A 181 3.70 2.59 8.49
C ALA A 181 3.72 1.88 7.13
N GLN A 182 2.62 1.95 6.39
CA GLN A 182 2.70 1.84 4.94
C GLN A 182 3.12 3.21 4.44
N VAL A 183 4.42 3.50 4.55
CA VAL A 183 5.02 4.64 3.85
C VAL A 183 5.01 4.27 2.37
N ASN A 184 3.87 4.42 1.71
CA ASN A 184 3.87 4.47 0.26
C ASN A 184 4.34 5.87 -0.12
N ARG A 185 5.66 6.06 -0.06
CA ARG A 185 6.33 7.26 -0.53
C ARG A 185 6.40 7.16 -2.04
N ASP A 186 5.29 7.54 -2.66
CA ASP A 186 5.09 7.48 -4.09
C ASP A 186 4.98 8.91 -4.62
N CYS A 187 5.48 9.14 -5.84
CA CYS A 187 5.24 10.39 -6.54
C CYS A 187 3.78 10.40 -7.02
N HIS A 188 2.98 11.31 -6.45
CA HIS A 188 1.54 11.31 -6.66
C HIS A 188 1.03 12.29 -7.74
N GLY A 189 0.03 11.74 -8.45
CA GLY A 189 -0.74 12.18 -9.62
C GLY A 189 -1.25 13.62 -9.69
N ALA A 190 -1.00 14.26 -10.85
CA ALA A 190 -1.78 15.27 -11.56
C ALA A 190 -2.60 16.25 -10.71
N THR A 191 -2.20 17.52 -10.70
CA THR A 191 -3.02 18.67 -10.30
C THR A 191 -3.68 19.32 -11.53
N ASP A 192 -4.69 20.16 -11.32
CA ASP A 192 -5.27 20.97 -12.41
C ASP A 192 -4.20 21.80 -13.13
N ALA A 193 -3.23 22.35 -12.39
CA ALA A 193 -2.16 23.14 -12.97
C ALA A 193 -1.23 22.30 -13.85
N THR A 194 -0.86 21.09 -13.41
CA THR A 194 0.01 20.19 -14.19
C THR A 194 -0.73 19.58 -15.38
N CYS A 195 -2.04 19.32 -15.26
CA CYS A 195 -2.84 18.87 -16.39
C CYS A 195 -3.02 19.98 -17.41
N ALA A 196 -3.23 21.23 -16.99
CA ALA A 196 -3.45 22.34 -17.92
C ALA A 196 -2.25 22.63 -18.84
N THR A 197 -1.03 22.28 -18.44
CA THR A 197 0.19 22.46 -19.24
C THR A 197 0.67 21.17 -19.93
N SER A 198 -0.06 20.06 -19.77
CA SER A 198 0.37 18.76 -20.27
C SER A 198 0.12 18.60 -21.77
N ARG A 199 0.82 17.62 -22.37
CA ARG A 199 0.56 17.22 -23.76
C ARG A 199 -0.84 16.65 -23.92
N GLU A 200 -1.36 15.92 -22.92
CA GLU A 200 -2.72 15.37 -22.93
C GLU A 200 -3.80 16.45 -22.91
N CYS A 201 -3.54 17.60 -22.28
CA CYS A 201 -4.44 18.75 -22.39
C CYS A 201 -4.44 19.31 -23.81
N ALA A 202 -3.26 19.58 -24.37
CA ALA A 202 -3.14 20.14 -25.72
C ALA A 202 -3.72 19.22 -26.80
N SER A 203 -3.47 17.91 -26.70
CA SER A 203 -3.90 16.92 -27.70
C SER A 203 -5.34 16.43 -27.50
N ASP A 204 -5.68 16.03 -26.27
CA ASP A 204 -6.92 15.29 -25.98
C ASP A 204 -7.92 16.08 -25.11
N GLY A 205 -7.61 17.32 -24.74
CA GLY A 205 -8.47 18.15 -23.88
C GLY A 205 -8.54 17.66 -22.43
N ARG A 206 -7.58 16.83 -22.00
CA ARG A 206 -7.51 16.33 -20.62
C ARG A 206 -6.77 17.31 -19.72
N CYS A 207 -7.40 18.43 -19.40
CA CYS A 207 -6.75 19.59 -18.77
C CYS A 207 -6.94 19.75 -17.26
N ALA A 208 -7.65 18.84 -16.58
CA ALA A 208 -7.84 18.93 -15.13
C ALA A 208 -7.64 17.59 -14.43
N ALA A 209 -7.27 17.63 -13.16
CA ALA A 209 -7.12 16.45 -12.35
C ALA A 209 -8.49 15.84 -12.03
N LEU A 210 -8.60 14.53 -12.22
CA LEU A 210 -9.78 13.76 -11.85
C LEU A 210 -9.36 12.47 -11.15
N THR A 211 -9.96 12.24 -9.98
CA THR A 211 -9.79 11.00 -9.24
C THR A 211 -10.88 10.00 -9.64
N THR A 212 -10.49 8.85 -10.17
CA THR A 212 -11.39 7.73 -10.46
C THR A 212 -10.83 6.48 -9.80
N ASP A 213 -11.64 5.78 -9.01
CA ASP A 213 -11.24 4.57 -8.27
C ASP A 213 -9.95 4.75 -7.43
N GLY A 214 -9.78 5.92 -6.83
CA GLY A 214 -8.60 6.26 -6.02
C GLY A 214 -7.34 6.61 -6.83
N LYS A 215 -7.40 6.59 -8.18
CA LYS A 215 -6.31 7.01 -9.06
C LYS A 215 -6.57 8.41 -9.59
N VAL A 216 -5.60 9.31 -9.42
CA VAL A 216 -5.64 10.67 -9.99
C VAL A 216 -5.04 10.64 -11.40
N SER A 217 -5.73 11.25 -12.36
CA SER A 217 -5.29 11.36 -13.75
C SER A 217 -5.79 12.64 -14.38
N CYS A 218 -5.14 13.10 -15.45
CA CYS A 218 -5.66 14.22 -16.23
C CYS A 218 -6.88 13.78 -17.05
N ALA A 219 -7.95 14.58 -17.00
CA ALA A 219 -9.22 14.33 -17.64
C ALA A 219 -9.87 15.63 -18.14
N ALA A 220 -10.80 15.49 -19.08
CA ALA A 220 -11.69 16.57 -19.47
C ALA A 220 -12.85 16.63 -18.46
N THR A 221 -12.88 17.63 -17.58
CA THR A 221 -13.97 17.79 -16.59
C THR A 221 -15.06 18.76 -17.06
N ARG A 222 -14.87 19.38 -18.23
CA ARG A 222 -15.82 20.27 -18.90
C ARG A 222 -15.50 20.39 -20.38
N SER A 223 -16.51 20.63 -21.22
CA SER A 223 -16.34 20.79 -22.67
C SER A 223 -15.45 21.97 -23.07
N ALA A 224 -15.14 22.90 -22.15
CA ALA A 224 -14.13 23.92 -22.40
C ALA A 224 -12.74 23.31 -22.64
N HIS A 225 -12.36 22.26 -21.91
CA HIS A 225 -11.07 21.61 -22.10
C HIS A 225 -10.97 20.92 -23.46
N CYS A 226 -12.09 20.33 -23.91
CA CYS A 226 -12.15 19.69 -25.22
C CYS A 226 -12.04 20.68 -26.38
N ARG A 227 -12.70 21.84 -26.26
CA ARG A 227 -12.74 22.84 -27.35
C ARG A 227 -11.38 23.42 -27.71
N ASP A 228 -10.45 23.48 -26.76
CA ASP A 228 -9.11 24.01 -26.97
C ASP A 228 -8.09 22.94 -27.43
N SER A 229 -8.55 21.69 -27.61
CA SER A 229 -7.69 20.54 -27.95
C SER A 229 -7.55 20.30 -29.45
N GLU A 230 -6.42 19.69 -29.85
CA GLU A 230 -6.22 19.18 -31.21
C GLU A 230 -7.31 18.17 -31.60
N ALA A 231 -7.76 17.34 -30.67
CA ALA A 231 -8.82 16.36 -30.93
C ALA A 231 -10.15 17.03 -31.34
N CYS A 232 -10.49 18.20 -30.79
CA CYS A 232 -11.63 18.98 -31.26
C CYS A 232 -11.36 19.57 -32.65
N ALA A 233 -10.18 20.18 -32.84
CA ALA A 233 -9.82 20.80 -34.10
C ALA A 233 -9.74 19.82 -35.28
N VAL A 234 -9.36 18.55 -35.05
CA VAL A 234 -9.13 17.57 -36.12
C VAL A 234 -10.29 16.58 -36.25
N PHE A 235 -10.89 16.17 -35.13
CA PHE A 235 -11.87 15.09 -35.12
C PHE A 235 -13.27 15.54 -34.66
N GLY A 236 -13.46 16.83 -34.36
CA GLY A 236 -14.72 17.34 -33.80
C GLY A 236 -14.99 16.80 -32.40
N ALA A 237 -13.99 16.31 -31.67
CA ALA A 237 -14.14 15.83 -30.30
C ALA A 237 -14.25 17.01 -29.31
N CYS A 238 -15.30 17.82 -29.41
CA CYS A 238 -15.43 19.09 -28.70
C CYS A 238 -16.31 19.03 -27.44
N THR A 239 -16.99 17.92 -27.20
CA THR A 239 -17.92 17.75 -26.08
C THR A 239 -17.36 16.79 -25.02
N GLU A 240 -17.40 17.19 -23.75
CA GLU A 240 -16.97 16.35 -22.65
C GLU A 240 -17.99 15.26 -22.34
N ARG A 241 -17.49 14.05 -22.06
CA ARG A 241 -18.25 12.93 -21.50
C ARG A 241 -17.33 11.98 -20.74
N ASN A 242 -17.62 11.78 -19.46
CA ASN A 242 -16.91 10.84 -18.57
C ASN A 242 -15.39 11.06 -18.56
N GLY A 243 -14.93 12.31 -18.46
CA GLY A 243 -13.51 12.60 -18.36
C GLY A 243 -12.78 12.64 -19.71
N ARG A 244 -13.48 12.50 -20.83
CA ARG A 244 -12.93 12.43 -22.19
C ARG A 244 -13.72 13.28 -23.17
N CYS A 245 -13.10 13.58 -24.31
CA CYS A 245 -13.70 14.38 -25.37
C CYS A 245 -14.26 13.50 -26.48
N PHE A 246 -15.47 13.84 -26.94
CA PHE A 246 -16.19 13.14 -28.01
C PHE A 246 -16.94 14.13 -28.91
N PRO A 247 -17.29 13.76 -30.14
CA PRO A 247 -18.24 14.52 -30.95
C PRO A 247 -19.64 14.43 -30.32
N GLY A 248 -20.16 15.56 -29.86
CA GLY A 248 -21.47 15.66 -29.20
C GLY A 248 -22.59 16.10 -30.13
N SER A 249 -22.26 16.69 -31.28
CA SER A 249 -23.22 17.24 -32.24
C SER A 249 -22.66 17.22 -33.67
N GLU A 250 -23.50 17.44 -34.67
CA GLU A 250 -23.02 17.68 -36.04
C GLU A 250 -22.21 18.97 -36.15
N ASP A 251 -22.50 19.97 -35.32
CA ASP A 251 -21.77 21.23 -35.33
C ASP A 251 -20.32 21.04 -34.87
N ASP A 252 -20.08 20.12 -33.92
CA ASP A 252 -18.73 19.76 -33.48
C ASP A 252 -17.90 19.21 -34.66
N CYS A 253 -18.50 18.38 -35.53
CA CYS A 253 -17.85 17.82 -36.72
C CYS A 253 -17.71 18.82 -37.87
N ARG A 254 -18.55 19.85 -37.94
CA ARG A 254 -18.49 20.88 -38.99
C ARG A 254 -17.44 21.95 -38.66
N ALA A 255 -17.10 22.10 -37.38
CA ALA A 255 -16.15 23.09 -36.88
C ALA A 255 -14.69 22.61 -36.86
N SER A 256 -14.44 21.33 -37.14
CA SER A 256 -13.10 20.71 -37.30
C SER A 256 -12.57 20.83 -38.72
#